data_AF-A0A4P6KXW0-F1
#
_entry.id   AF-A0A4P6KXW0-F1
#
_cell.length_a   1.000
_cell.length_b   1.000
_cell.length_c   1.000
_cell.angle_alpha   90.00
_cell.angle_beta   90.00
_cell.angle_gamma   90.00
#
_symmetry.space_group_name_H-M   'P 1'
#
loop_
_entity.id
_entity.type
_entity.pdbx_description
1 polymer ?
#
loop_
_entity_poly.entity_id
_entity_poly.type
_entity_poly.pdbx_seq_one_letter_code
_entity_poly.pdbx_strand_id
1 'polypeptide(L)'
;MTTNASSSSPLDVLHAAGIITAEHHRQALAHPTFGEFSRNPSLTDHLLWMRIDNIIDEDVLEQAEAHVAATFTGDERARYLAAIEGALGLVLEIDELHKVCLRQLLKADWITRDECDRALAAIGLGESSVTGPGGMLAWMAGQGIIGPDRLTAIRAAGNPAGDLKKARMLDNLEWVLGQPARQRRKWIFRIVGLLAAGLVAWAMFRPAPIPDCSTGGTRHTIEQERAIRCAGRHSP
;
A
#
# COMPACT_ATOMS: atom_id res chain seq x y z
N MET A 1 25.89 -27.98 -32.64
CA MET A 1 24.49 -27.59 -32.35
C MET A 1 24.38 -27.37 -30.85
N THR A 2 24.52 -26.13 -30.40
CA THR A 2 24.31 -25.73 -29.01
C THR A 2 22.83 -25.40 -28.83
N THR A 3 22.10 -26.25 -28.10
CA THR A 3 20.74 -25.97 -27.69
C THR A 3 20.74 -24.81 -26.70
N ASN A 4 20.25 -23.64 -27.13
CA ASN A 4 19.85 -22.57 -26.23
C ASN A 4 18.69 -23.09 -25.37
N ALA A 5 18.99 -23.65 -24.20
CA ALA A 5 18.01 -23.79 -23.14
C ALA A 5 17.69 -22.38 -22.65
N SER A 6 16.69 -21.73 -23.24
CA SER A 6 16.08 -20.53 -22.66
C SER A 6 15.58 -20.91 -21.28
N SER A 7 16.32 -20.56 -20.23
CA SER A 7 15.88 -20.71 -18.86
C SER A 7 14.60 -19.90 -18.69
N SER A 8 13.44 -20.55 -18.58
CA SER A 8 12.18 -19.86 -18.35
C SER A 8 12.28 -19.10 -17.03
N SER A 9 11.91 -17.82 -17.01
CA SER A 9 11.87 -17.05 -15.76
C SER A 9 10.89 -17.72 -14.78
N PRO A 10 11.11 -17.64 -13.45
CA PRO A 10 10.12 -18.09 -12.46
C PRO A 10 8.73 -17.49 -12.69
N LEU A 11 8.62 -16.24 -13.14
CA LEU A 11 7.33 -15.65 -13.52
C LEU A 11 6.68 -16.36 -14.71
N ASP A 12 7.47 -16.77 -15.70
CA ASP A 12 6.96 -17.52 -16.85
C ASP A 12 6.46 -18.90 -16.43
N VAL A 13 7.16 -19.53 -15.48
CA VAL A 13 6.73 -20.82 -14.88
C VAL A 13 5.40 -20.66 -14.14
N LEU A 14 5.28 -19.63 -13.29
CA LEU A 14 4.05 -19.36 -12.54
C LEU A 14 2.87 -19.07 -13.48
N HIS A 15 3.10 -18.31 -14.55
CA HIS A 15 2.06 -17.99 -15.54
C HIS A 15 1.67 -19.22 -16.37
N ALA A 16 2.65 -20.00 -16.84
CA ALA A 16 2.40 -21.23 -17.58
C ALA A 16 1.65 -22.28 -16.75
N ALA A 17 1.89 -22.31 -15.43
CA ALA A 17 1.20 -23.18 -14.49
C ALA A 17 -0.21 -22.67 -14.11
N GLY A 18 -0.66 -21.51 -14.61
CA GLY A 18 -1.95 -20.92 -14.27
C GLY A 18 -2.06 -20.40 -12.83
N ILE A 19 -0.95 -20.32 -12.10
CA ILE A 19 -0.89 -19.81 -10.71
C ILE A 19 -1.07 -18.30 -10.69
N ILE A 20 -0.57 -17.61 -11.71
CA ILE A 20 -0.81 -16.17 -11.92
C ILE A 20 -1.45 -15.95 -13.29
N THR A 21 -2.28 -14.92 -13.41
CA THR A 21 -2.92 -14.55 -14.67
C THR A 21 -1.92 -13.84 -15.60
N ALA A 22 -2.27 -13.75 -16.89
CA ALA A 22 -1.51 -12.94 -17.85
C ALA A 22 -1.40 -11.47 -17.43
N GLU A 23 -2.43 -10.94 -16.75
CA GLU A 23 -2.42 -9.57 -16.25
C GLU A 23 -1.44 -9.40 -15.08
N HIS A 24 -1.43 -10.33 -14.11
CA HIS A 24 -0.45 -10.32 -13.02
C HIS A 24 0.99 -10.44 -13.55
N HIS A 25 1.21 -11.31 -14.54
CA HIS A 25 2.51 -11.48 -15.20
C HIS A 25 2.97 -10.17 -15.87
N ARG A 26 2.08 -9.52 -16.63
CA ARG A 26 2.36 -8.23 -17.27
C ARG A 26 2.67 -7.13 -16.26
N GLN A 27 1.90 -7.03 -15.18
CA GLN A 27 2.12 -6.05 -14.12
C GLN A 27 3.47 -6.28 -13.42
N ALA A 28 3.80 -7.53 -13.11
CA ALA A 28 5.08 -7.89 -12.52
C ALA A 28 6.27 -7.53 -13.42
N LEU A 29 6.20 -7.83 -14.72
CA LEU A 29 7.27 -7.46 -15.67
C LEU A 29 7.43 -5.95 -15.82
N ALA A 30 6.33 -5.19 -15.71
CA ALA A 30 6.36 -3.74 -15.74
C ALA A 30 6.81 -3.11 -14.41
N HIS A 31 6.96 -3.90 -13.33
CA HIS A 31 7.25 -3.38 -12.01
C HIS A 31 8.72 -2.88 -11.93
N PRO A 32 8.98 -1.65 -11.43
CA PRO A 32 10.32 -1.05 -11.46
C PRO A 32 11.41 -1.83 -10.72
N THR A 33 11.04 -2.65 -9.73
CA THR A 33 11.98 -3.45 -8.93
C THR A 33 12.21 -4.86 -9.50
N PHE A 34 11.48 -5.26 -10.56
CA PHE A 34 11.58 -6.60 -11.11
C PHE A 34 13.01 -6.94 -11.56
N GLY A 35 13.75 -6.00 -12.14
CA GLY A 35 15.13 -6.24 -12.59
C GLY A 35 16.13 -6.60 -11.48
N GLU A 36 15.86 -6.20 -10.22
CA GLU A 36 16.66 -6.60 -9.05
C GLU A 36 16.30 -8.03 -8.60
N PHE A 37 15.06 -8.44 -8.87
CA PHE A 37 14.46 -9.68 -8.40
C PHE A 37 14.50 -10.82 -9.43
N SER A 38 14.62 -10.50 -10.72
CA SER A 38 14.50 -11.42 -11.86
C SER A 38 15.57 -12.53 -11.90
N ARG A 39 16.61 -12.43 -11.06
CA ARG A 39 17.68 -13.44 -10.93
C ARG A 39 17.41 -14.47 -9.84
N ASN A 40 16.42 -14.25 -8.99
CA ASN A 40 16.07 -15.20 -7.94
C ASN A 40 15.38 -16.43 -8.59
N PRO A 41 15.82 -17.67 -8.37
CA PRO A 41 15.17 -18.84 -8.95
C PRO A 41 13.92 -19.31 -8.16
N SER A 42 13.65 -18.76 -6.97
CA SER A 42 12.58 -19.20 -6.06
C SER A 42 11.20 -18.75 -6.55
N LEU A 43 10.27 -19.71 -6.71
CA LEU A 43 8.86 -19.42 -7.00
C LEU A 43 8.17 -18.78 -5.79
N THR A 44 8.47 -19.26 -4.59
CA THR A 44 7.98 -18.71 -3.31
C THR A 44 8.30 -17.23 -3.21
N ASP A 45 9.57 -16.86 -3.48
CA ASP A 45 10.00 -15.49 -3.30
C ASP A 45 9.34 -14.58 -4.35
N HIS A 46 9.08 -15.09 -5.56
CA HIS A 46 8.32 -14.36 -6.60
C HIS A 46 6.87 -14.13 -6.18
N LEU A 47 6.18 -15.15 -5.67
CA LEU A 47 4.81 -14.99 -5.17
C LEU A 47 4.75 -14.05 -3.97
N LEU A 48 5.70 -14.17 -3.04
CA LEU A 48 5.82 -13.28 -1.89
C LEU A 48 6.07 -11.84 -2.33
N TRP A 49 7.00 -11.62 -3.25
CA TRP A 49 7.28 -10.30 -3.80
C TRP A 49 6.07 -9.70 -4.52
N MET A 50 5.38 -10.48 -5.36
CA MET A 50 4.16 -10.02 -6.03
C MET A 50 3.05 -9.65 -5.04
N ARG A 51 2.92 -10.40 -3.94
CA ARG A 51 1.98 -10.06 -2.86
C ARG A 51 2.42 -8.82 -2.08
N ILE A 52 3.70 -8.72 -1.75
CA ILE A 52 4.27 -7.54 -1.07
C ILE A 52 4.15 -6.27 -1.93
N ASP A 53 4.18 -6.37 -3.26
CA ASP A 53 4.02 -5.20 -4.13
C ASP A 53 2.58 -5.04 -4.67
N ASN A 54 1.60 -5.72 -4.07
CA ASN A 54 0.16 -5.63 -4.39
C ASN A 54 -0.18 -5.92 -5.87
N ILE A 55 0.59 -6.82 -6.49
CA ILE A 55 0.30 -7.36 -7.82
C ILE A 55 -0.70 -8.52 -7.73
N ILE A 56 -0.65 -9.28 -6.63
CA ILE A 56 -1.61 -10.33 -6.29
C ILE A 56 -2.02 -10.19 -4.82
N ASP A 57 -3.21 -10.67 -4.48
CA ASP A 57 -3.71 -10.73 -3.11
C ASP A 57 -3.76 -12.19 -2.60
N GLU A 58 -4.28 -12.36 -1.39
CA GLU A 58 -4.43 -13.67 -0.75
C GLU A 58 -5.44 -14.56 -1.46
N ASP A 59 -6.58 -14.00 -1.88
CA ASP A 59 -7.61 -14.72 -2.62
C ASP A 59 -7.06 -15.33 -3.92
N VAL A 60 -6.15 -14.63 -4.61
CA VAL A 60 -5.45 -15.16 -5.79
C VAL A 60 -4.58 -16.38 -5.44
N LEU A 61 -3.89 -16.36 -4.30
CA LEU A 61 -3.07 -17.49 -3.86
C LEU A 61 -3.93 -18.68 -3.42
N GLU A 62 -5.05 -18.44 -2.73
CA GLU A 62 -6.00 -19.50 -2.36
C GLU A 62 -6.65 -20.14 -3.60
N GLN A 63 -7.04 -19.33 -4.58
CA GLN A 63 -7.55 -19.82 -5.86
C GLN A 63 -6.49 -20.61 -6.62
N ALA A 64 -5.24 -20.15 -6.62
CA ALA A 64 -4.13 -20.86 -7.23
C ALA A 64 -3.85 -22.19 -6.52
N GLU A 65 -3.98 -22.25 -5.19
CA GLU A 65 -3.85 -23.49 -4.42
C GLU A 65 -4.90 -24.51 -4.86
N ALA A 66 -6.18 -24.09 -4.93
CA ALA A 66 -7.28 -24.93 -5.39
C ALA A 66 -7.06 -25.39 -6.84
N HIS A 67 -6.62 -24.50 -7.72
CA HIS A 67 -6.29 -24.82 -9.11
C HIS A 67 -5.17 -25.86 -9.20
N VAL A 68 -4.09 -25.67 -8.45
CA VAL A 68 -2.93 -26.57 -8.45
C VAL A 68 -3.31 -27.94 -7.93
N ALA A 69 -4.08 -28.00 -6.85
CA ALA A 69 -4.55 -29.24 -6.24
C ALA A 69 -5.45 -30.06 -7.19
N ALA A 70 -6.21 -29.39 -8.06
CA ALA A 70 -7.09 -30.01 -9.04
C ALA A 70 -6.39 -30.41 -10.36
N THR A 71 -5.36 -29.67 -10.77
CA THR A 71 -4.79 -29.77 -12.13
C THR A 71 -3.50 -30.60 -12.18
N PHE A 72 -2.68 -30.55 -11.14
CA PHE A 72 -1.36 -31.20 -11.13
C PHE A 72 -1.32 -32.41 -10.20
N THR A 73 -0.36 -33.31 -10.42
CA THR A 73 -0.14 -34.50 -9.58
C THR A 73 1.35 -34.71 -9.31
N GLY A 74 1.68 -35.48 -8.26
CA GLY A 74 3.06 -35.85 -7.95
C GLY A 74 3.95 -34.65 -7.61
N ASP A 75 5.20 -34.69 -8.07
CA ASP A 75 6.25 -33.74 -7.69
C ASP A 75 5.95 -32.30 -8.13
N GLU A 76 5.29 -32.11 -9.27
CA GLU A 76 4.92 -30.78 -9.76
C GLU A 76 3.88 -30.12 -8.86
N ARG A 77 2.86 -30.89 -8.44
CA ARG A 77 1.87 -30.43 -7.47
C ARG A 77 2.53 -30.05 -6.15
N ALA A 78 3.39 -30.92 -5.62
CA ALA A 78 4.08 -30.67 -4.37
C ALA A 78 4.95 -29.40 -4.43
N ARG A 79 5.67 -29.20 -5.54
CA ARG A 79 6.51 -28.02 -5.76
C ARG A 79 5.70 -26.73 -5.80
N TYR A 80 4.57 -26.69 -6.51
CA TYR A 80 3.75 -25.49 -6.62
C TYR A 80 3.00 -25.16 -5.33
N LEU A 81 2.44 -26.17 -4.65
CA LEU A 81 1.80 -25.97 -3.35
C LEU A 81 2.79 -25.45 -2.31
N ALA A 82 3.99 -26.05 -2.22
CA ALA A 82 5.03 -25.54 -1.31
C ALA A 82 5.44 -24.09 -1.61
N ALA A 83 5.39 -23.66 -2.87
CA ALA A 83 5.67 -22.27 -3.24
C ALA A 83 4.56 -21.31 -2.77
N ILE A 84 3.30 -21.71 -2.96
CA ILE A 84 2.11 -20.94 -2.54
C ILE A 84 2.05 -20.86 -1.00
N GLU A 85 2.14 -22.01 -0.32
CA GLU A 85 2.14 -22.10 1.14
C GLU A 85 3.29 -21.30 1.75
N GLY A 86 4.49 -21.38 1.18
CA GLY A 86 5.63 -20.60 1.64
C GLY A 86 5.40 -19.08 1.52
N ALA A 87 4.75 -18.64 0.44
CA ALA A 87 4.43 -17.23 0.25
C ALA A 87 3.32 -16.76 1.20
N LEU A 88 2.32 -17.61 1.48
CA LEU A 88 1.28 -17.33 2.47
C LEU A 88 1.88 -17.25 3.89
N GLY A 89 2.70 -18.23 4.28
CA GLY A 89 3.30 -18.32 5.61
C GLY A 89 4.24 -17.17 5.95
N LEU A 90 5.09 -16.75 5.00
CA LEU A 90 6.04 -15.66 5.24
C LEU A 90 5.35 -14.29 5.45
N VAL A 91 4.17 -14.07 4.88
CA VAL A 91 3.41 -12.84 5.14
C VAL A 91 2.77 -12.84 6.52
N LEU A 92 2.25 -13.99 6.98
CA LEU A 92 1.74 -14.10 8.35
C LEU A 92 2.83 -13.78 9.38
N GLU A 93 4.07 -14.20 9.14
CA GLU A 93 5.21 -13.86 9.99
C GLU A 93 5.55 -12.35 9.97
N ILE A 94 5.41 -11.69 8.81
CA ILE A 94 5.65 -10.25 8.67
C ILE A 94 4.59 -9.45 9.44
N ASP A 95 3.31 -9.82 9.33
CA ASP A 95 2.21 -9.15 10.02
C ASP A 95 2.34 -9.28 11.56
N GLU A 96 2.70 -10.46 12.05
CA GLU A 96 2.95 -10.66 13.48
C GLU A 96 4.20 -9.89 13.94
N LEU A 97 5.24 -9.81 13.12
CA LEU A 97 6.42 -9.00 13.41
C LEU A 97 6.07 -7.50 13.52
N HIS A 98 5.20 -6.99 12.65
CA HIS A 98 4.72 -5.60 12.73
C HIS A 98 3.99 -5.34 14.05
N LYS A 99 3.06 -6.21 14.44
CA LYS A 99 2.34 -6.11 15.74
C LYS A 99 3.29 -6.20 16.93
N VAL A 100 4.32 -7.05 16.89
CA VAL A 100 5.35 -7.14 17.93
C VAL A 100 6.14 -5.83 18.00
N CYS A 101 6.57 -5.27 16.88
CA CYS A 101 7.32 -4.02 16.84
C CYS A 101 6.52 -2.84 17.39
N LEU A 102 5.25 -2.70 16.99
CA LEU A 102 4.35 -1.66 17.50
C LEU A 102 4.12 -1.78 19.01
N ARG A 103 3.89 -2.99 19.53
CA ARG A 103 3.79 -3.23 20.98
C ARG A 103 5.07 -2.85 21.72
N GLN A 104 6.25 -3.10 21.14
CA GLN A 104 7.51 -2.72 21.75
C GLN A 104 7.70 -1.20 21.79
N LEU A 105 7.34 -0.49 20.73
CA LEU A 105 7.37 0.98 20.67
C LEU A 105 6.39 1.60 21.68
N LEU A 106 5.17 1.06 21.75
CA LEU A 106 4.15 1.51 22.69
C LEU A 106 4.59 1.29 24.15
N LYS A 107 5.13 0.11 24.47
CA LYS A 107 5.66 -0.19 25.82
C LYS A 107 6.87 0.67 26.20
N ALA A 108 7.63 1.15 25.22
CA ALA A 108 8.77 2.04 25.44
C ALA A 108 8.35 3.51 25.62
N ASP A 109 7.06 3.83 25.51
CA ASP A 109 6.48 5.18 25.44
C ASP A 109 7.02 6.01 24.28
N TRP A 110 7.47 5.36 23.20
CA TRP A 110 7.98 6.04 22.00
C TRP A 110 6.86 6.45 21.05
N ILE A 111 5.74 5.74 21.10
CA ILE A 111 4.51 6.07 20.36
C ILE A 111 3.33 6.05 21.33
N THR A 112 2.29 6.79 20.99
CA THR A 112 1.00 6.79 21.68
C THR A 112 0.12 5.65 21.19
N ARG A 113 -0.95 5.36 21.95
CA ARG A 113 -1.97 4.37 21.53
C ARG A 113 -2.64 4.77 20.21
N ASP A 114 -2.97 6.05 20.07
CA ASP A 114 -3.57 6.58 18.84
C ASP A 114 -2.63 6.50 17.63
N GLU A 115 -1.34 6.79 17.79
CA GLU A 115 -0.33 6.54 16.74
C GLU A 115 -0.20 5.03 16.41
N CYS A 116 -0.30 4.16 17.41
CA CYS A 116 -0.28 2.71 17.23
C CYS A 116 -1.51 2.20 16.48
N ASP A 117 -2.71 2.70 16.81
CA ASP A 117 -3.97 2.29 16.17
C ASP A 117 -4.00 2.76 14.70
N ARG A 118 -3.54 4.00 14.43
CA ARG A 118 -3.34 4.48 13.06
C ARG A 118 -2.32 3.66 12.29
N ALA A 119 -1.23 3.24 12.91
CA ALA A 119 -0.24 2.37 12.29
C ALA A 119 -0.84 1.01 11.95
N LEU A 120 -1.57 0.38 12.87
CA LEU A 120 -2.28 -0.88 12.60
C LEU A 120 -3.30 -0.76 11.47
N ALA A 121 -4.03 0.36 11.40
CA ALA A 121 -4.98 0.62 10.32
C ALA A 121 -4.31 0.93 8.97
N ALA A 122 -3.08 1.45 8.99
CA ALA A 122 -2.32 1.80 7.80
C ALA A 122 -1.43 0.65 7.28
N ILE A 123 -1.19 -0.40 8.08
CA ILE A 123 -0.54 -1.62 7.61
C ILE A 123 -1.51 -2.31 6.65
N GLY A 124 -1.29 -2.10 5.36
CA GLY A 124 -1.90 -2.90 4.30
C GLY A 124 -1.03 -4.12 3.98
N LEU A 125 -1.67 -5.16 3.44
CA LEU A 125 -0.97 -6.16 2.65
C LEU A 125 -0.13 -5.39 1.61
N GLY A 126 1.18 -5.55 1.66
CA GLY A 126 2.09 -4.94 0.69
C GLY A 126 2.88 -3.69 1.11
N GLU A 127 2.89 -3.33 2.40
CA GLU A 127 3.83 -2.33 2.88
C GLU A 127 4.93 -2.88 3.79
N SER A 128 6.09 -3.09 3.16
CA SER A 128 7.45 -2.99 3.71
C SER A 128 7.91 -4.04 4.74
N SER A 129 9.03 -4.66 4.36
CA SER A 129 9.99 -5.41 5.17
C SER A 129 10.53 -4.59 6.35
N VAL A 130 9.71 -4.42 7.38
CA VAL A 130 10.14 -3.81 8.63
C VAL A 130 10.86 -4.87 9.45
N THR A 131 12.18 -4.73 9.58
CA THR A 131 13.06 -5.70 10.26
C THR A 131 13.19 -5.47 11.77
N GLY A 132 12.46 -4.51 12.34
CA GLY A 132 12.47 -4.24 13.78
C GLY A 132 11.80 -2.92 14.19
N PRO A 133 11.80 -2.60 15.50
CA PRO A 133 11.09 -1.43 16.04
C PRO A 133 11.56 -0.08 15.50
N GLY A 134 12.86 0.10 15.24
CA GLY A 134 13.40 1.34 14.65
C GLY A 134 12.96 1.51 13.19
N GLY A 135 12.95 0.42 12.43
CA GLY A 135 12.36 0.37 11.08
C GLY A 135 10.87 0.69 11.08
N MET A 136 10.12 0.18 12.06
CA MET A 136 8.69 0.47 12.21
C MET A 136 8.45 1.96 12.46
N LEU A 137 9.26 2.58 13.32
CA LEU A 137 9.15 4.01 13.59
C LEU A 137 9.51 4.87 12.37
N ALA A 138 10.52 4.46 11.59
CA ALA A 138 10.87 5.12 10.33
C ALA A 138 9.76 4.98 9.26
N TRP A 139 9.11 3.82 9.19
CA TRP A 139 7.93 3.59 8.37
C TRP A 139 6.78 4.52 8.81
N MET A 140 6.39 4.52 10.09
CA MET A 140 5.35 5.41 10.62
C MET A 140 5.62 6.89 10.28
N ALA A 141 6.88 7.32 10.29
CA ALA A 141 7.25 8.69 9.97
C ALA A 141 7.00 9.07 8.51
N GLY A 142 7.36 8.23 7.54
CA GLY A 142 7.07 8.57 6.14
C GLY A 142 5.65 8.21 5.67
N GLN A 143 4.88 7.41 6.43
CA GLN A 143 3.41 7.38 6.31
C GLN A 143 2.75 8.66 6.85
N GLY A 144 3.51 9.56 7.49
CA GLY A 144 2.98 10.78 8.10
C GLY A 144 2.20 10.55 9.40
N ILE A 145 2.21 9.32 9.93
CA ILE A 145 1.60 8.97 11.23
C ILE A 145 2.36 9.66 12.37
N ILE A 146 3.68 9.79 12.20
CA ILE A 146 4.58 10.54 13.08
C ILE A 146 5.18 11.70 12.29
N GLY A 147 4.92 12.93 12.74
CA GLY A 147 5.51 14.13 12.14
C GLY A 147 7.02 14.26 12.40
N PRO A 148 7.74 15.08 11.60
CA PRO A 148 9.19 15.26 11.74
C PRO A 148 9.61 15.80 13.12
N ASP A 149 8.82 16.71 13.71
CA ASP A 149 9.09 17.26 15.04
C ASP A 149 8.92 16.19 16.13
N ARG A 150 7.88 15.35 15.99
CA ARG A 150 7.62 14.22 16.90
C ARG A 150 8.74 13.18 16.81
N LEU A 151 9.22 12.86 15.61
CA LEU A 151 10.35 11.95 15.42
C LEU A 151 11.64 12.51 16.04
N THR A 152 11.90 13.80 15.88
CA THR A 152 13.05 14.48 16.51
C THR A 152 12.95 14.43 18.03
N ALA A 153 11.76 14.65 18.59
CA ALA A 153 11.54 14.54 20.02
C ALA A 153 11.78 13.11 20.55
N ILE A 154 11.34 12.08 19.81
CA ILE A 154 11.60 10.67 20.16
C ILE A 154 13.10 10.37 20.13
N ARG A 155 13.83 10.87 19.13
CA ARG A 155 15.29 10.69 19.04
C ARG A 155 16.01 11.36 20.21
N ALA A 156 15.65 12.61 20.54
CA ALA A 156 16.23 13.35 21.65
C ALA A 156 15.91 12.70 23.02
N ALA A 157 14.69 12.19 23.19
CA ALA A 157 14.25 11.51 24.41
C ALA A 157 14.53 10.00 24.42
N GLY A 158 15.20 9.46 23.39
CA GLY A 158 15.18 8.04 23.08
C GLY A 158 15.80 7.17 24.16
N ASN A 159 16.86 7.64 24.83
CA ASN A 159 17.51 6.86 25.89
C ASN A 159 18.20 7.68 26.99
N PRO A 160 17.50 8.56 27.73
CA PRO A 160 18.10 9.39 28.77
C PRO A 160 18.61 8.59 29.97
N ALA A 161 18.07 7.39 30.21
CA ALA A 161 18.40 6.54 31.35
C ALA A 161 19.42 5.43 31.04
N GLY A 162 19.94 5.35 29.80
CA GLY A 162 20.93 4.33 29.41
C GLY A 162 20.37 2.91 29.29
N ASP A 163 19.07 2.74 29.08
CA ASP A 163 18.43 1.44 28.83
C ASP A 163 18.96 0.81 27.53
N LEU A 164 19.52 -0.40 27.64
CA LEU A 164 20.14 -1.13 26.52
C LEU A 164 19.14 -1.48 25.41
N LYS A 165 17.87 -1.73 25.74
CA LYS A 165 16.84 -2.04 24.76
C LYS A 165 16.47 -0.79 23.97
N LYS A 166 16.31 0.35 24.67
CA LYS A 166 16.08 1.65 24.04
C LYS A 166 17.27 2.09 23.18
N ALA A 167 18.50 1.85 23.63
CA ALA A 167 19.71 2.08 22.83
C ALA A 167 19.68 1.31 21.50
N ARG A 168 19.41 -0.01 21.55
CA ARG A 168 19.34 -0.84 20.33
C ARG A 168 18.25 -0.40 19.35
N MET A 169 17.10 0.03 19.88
CA MET A 169 16.01 0.54 19.05
C MET A 169 16.39 1.87 18.39
N LEU A 170 17.14 2.72 19.07
CA LEU A 170 17.63 3.99 18.55
C LEU A 170 18.72 3.76 17.49
N ASP A 171 19.66 2.85 17.74
CA ASP A 171 20.67 2.45 16.76
C ASP A 171 20.04 1.88 15.49
N ASN A 172 19.01 1.04 15.64
CA ASN A 172 18.25 0.51 14.49
C ASN A 172 17.55 1.64 13.72
N LEU A 173 16.94 2.60 14.41
CA LEU A 173 16.32 3.77 13.79
C LEU A 173 17.37 4.60 13.02
N GLU A 174 18.48 4.97 13.65
CA GLU A 174 19.53 5.77 13.01
C GLU A 174 20.14 5.05 11.80
N TRP A 175 20.33 3.73 11.90
CA TRP A 175 20.76 2.91 10.78
C TRP A 175 19.78 2.98 9.61
N VAL A 176 18.47 2.83 9.86
CA VAL A 176 17.43 2.94 8.82
C VAL A 176 17.35 4.35 8.22
N LEU A 177 17.46 5.40 9.06
CA LEU A 177 17.42 6.79 8.62
C LEU A 177 18.68 7.19 7.82
N GLY A 178 19.83 6.60 8.14
CA GLY A 178 21.13 6.84 7.51
C GLY A 178 21.36 6.09 6.20
N GLN A 179 20.47 5.16 5.82
CA GLN A 179 20.56 4.51 4.51
C GLN A 179 20.38 5.52 3.37
N PRO A 180 21.18 5.42 2.28
CA PRO A 180 21.17 6.39 1.20
C PRO A 180 19.79 6.52 0.56
N ALA A 181 19.41 7.77 0.26
CA ALA A 181 18.09 8.19 -0.21
C ALA A 181 17.57 7.46 -1.47
N ARG A 182 18.39 6.67 -2.19
CA ARG A 182 17.96 5.83 -3.32
C ARG A 182 17.03 4.69 -2.89
N GLN A 183 17.16 4.20 -1.67
CA GLN A 183 16.28 3.17 -1.08
C GLN A 183 15.03 3.83 -0.45
N ARG A 184 15.20 5.03 0.13
CA ARG A 184 14.12 5.89 0.67
C ARG A 184 13.22 6.54 -0.40
N ARG A 185 13.73 6.83 -1.60
CA ARG A 185 12.95 7.41 -2.72
C ARG A 185 11.89 6.45 -3.26
N LYS A 186 12.11 5.13 -3.19
CA LYS A 186 11.10 4.11 -3.53
C LYS A 186 9.83 4.27 -2.68
N TRP A 187 9.96 4.85 -1.48
CA TRP A 187 8.89 5.04 -0.52
C TRP A 187 8.06 6.32 -0.76
N ILE A 188 8.72 7.45 -1.00
CA ILE A 188 8.04 8.75 -1.23
C ILE A 188 7.36 8.82 -2.61
N PHE A 189 7.89 8.13 -3.63
CA PHE A 189 7.27 8.14 -4.96
C PHE A 189 5.91 7.43 -5.02
N ARG A 190 5.61 6.51 -4.09
CA ARG A 190 4.28 5.86 -4.01
C ARG A 190 3.17 6.85 -3.63
N ILE A 191 3.46 7.80 -2.73
CA ILE A 191 2.51 8.85 -2.31
C ILE A 191 2.28 9.89 -3.43
N VAL A 192 3.35 10.30 -4.12
CA VAL A 192 3.23 11.31 -5.21
C VAL A 192 2.58 10.71 -6.45
N GLY A 193 2.82 9.42 -6.76
CA GLY A 193 2.19 8.72 -7.88
C GLY A 193 0.68 8.54 -7.71
N LEU A 194 0.23 8.15 -6.50
CA LEU A 194 -1.20 8.03 -6.18
C LEU A 194 -1.92 9.37 -6.16
N LEU A 195 -1.29 10.43 -5.65
CA LEU A 195 -1.85 11.78 -5.70
C LEU A 195 -1.95 12.31 -7.14
N ALA A 196 -0.95 12.05 -7.99
CA ALA A 196 -0.99 12.45 -9.39
C ALA A 196 -2.05 11.67 -10.19
N ALA A 197 -2.17 10.36 -9.99
CA ALA A 197 -3.20 9.54 -10.63
C ALA A 197 -4.61 9.91 -10.18
N GLY A 198 -4.81 10.18 -8.88
CA GLY A 198 -6.08 10.68 -8.35
C GLY A 198 -6.45 12.06 -8.89
N LEU A 199 -5.48 12.96 -9.04
CA LEU A 199 -5.70 14.30 -9.60
C LEU A 199 -6.01 14.27 -11.11
N VAL A 200 -5.38 13.34 -11.85
CA VAL A 200 -5.67 13.10 -13.27
C VAL A 200 -7.04 12.44 -13.46
N ALA A 201 -7.39 11.45 -12.64
CA ALA A 201 -8.73 10.83 -12.65
C ALA A 201 -9.82 11.86 -12.31
N TRP A 202 -9.58 12.72 -11.32
CA TRP A 202 -10.51 13.79 -10.97
C TRP A 202 -10.62 14.86 -12.07
N ALA A 203 -9.53 15.16 -12.79
CA ALA A 203 -9.54 16.09 -13.92
C ALA A 203 -10.29 15.53 -15.15
N MET A 204 -10.18 14.22 -15.42
CA MET A 204 -10.91 13.59 -16.54
C MET A 204 -12.39 13.35 -16.24
N PHE A 205 -12.76 13.09 -14.98
CA PHE A 205 -14.14 12.85 -14.56
C PHE A 205 -14.76 14.05 -13.82
N ARG A 206 -14.37 15.28 -14.18
CA ARG A 206 -15.07 16.45 -13.65
C ARG A 206 -16.55 16.40 -14.09
N PRO A 207 -17.52 16.46 -13.15
CA PRO A 207 -18.90 16.70 -13.54
C PRO A 207 -18.97 18.03 -14.28
N ALA A 208 -19.69 18.04 -15.40
CA ALA A 208 -19.87 19.24 -16.21
C ALA A 208 -20.32 20.40 -15.31
N PRO A 209 -19.74 21.61 -15.46
CA PRO A 209 -20.22 22.76 -14.72
C PRO A 209 -21.71 22.90 -15.01
N ILE A 210 -22.53 22.85 -13.96
CA ILE A 210 -23.95 23.17 -14.04
C ILE A 210 -24.00 24.57 -14.68
N PRO A 211 -24.68 24.74 -15.83
CA PRO A 211 -24.76 26.04 -16.48
C PRO A 211 -25.30 27.03 -15.45
N ASP A 212 -24.67 28.21 -15.38
CA ASP A 212 -24.99 29.28 -14.45
C ASP A 212 -26.49 29.32 -14.20
N CYS A 213 -26.88 28.93 -12.98
CA CYS A 213 -28.14 29.38 -12.42
C CYS A 213 -27.98 30.89 -12.26
N SER A 214 -28.24 31.61 -13.35
CA SER A 214 -28.34 33.05 -13.36
C SER A 214 -29.30 33.43 -12.24
N THR A 215 -28.75 34.00 -11.17
CA THR A 215 -29.46 34.68 -10.09
C THR A 215 -30.01 36.00 -10.64
N GLY A 216 -30.83 35.91 -11.68
CA GLY A 216 -31.31 37.05 -12.46
C GLY A 216 -32.68 36.85 -13.11
N GLY A 217 -33.45 35.82 -12.73
CA GLY A 217 -34.73 35.50 -13.41
C GLY A 217 -35.98 35.39 -12.54
N THR A 218 -35.88 35.29 -11.22
CA THR A 218 -37.04 34.96 -10.36
C THR A 218 -37.60 36.12 -9.54
N ARG A 219 -37.24 37.38 -9.86
CA ARG A 219 -37.82 38.56 -9.19
C ARG A 219 -38.98 39.25 -9.92
N HIS A 220 -39.31 38.88 -11.16
CA HIS A 220 -40.38 39.58 -11.90
C HIS A 220 -41.79 38.98 -11.78
N THR A 221 -41.94 37.73 -11.33
CA THR A 221 -43.28 37.09 -11.32
C THR A 221 -44.06 37.34 -10.04
N ILE A 222 -43.41 37.71 -8.92
CA ILE A 222 -44.09 37.96 -7.63
C ILE A 222 -44.62 39.40 -7.54
N GLU A 223 -44.04 40.36 -8.27
CA GLU A 223 -44.59 41.72 -8.35
C GLU A 223 -45.77 41.83 -9.34
N GLN A 224 -45.82 40.98 -10.37
CA GLN A 224 -46.90 41.01 -11.35
C GLN A 224 -48.23 40.43 -10.80
N GLU A 225 -48.18 39.47 -9.86
CA GLU A 225 -49.38 39.00 -9.16
C GLU A 225 -49.86 39.94 -8.03
N ARG A 226 -49.00 40.82 -7.49
CA ARG A 226 -49.43 41.86 -6.54
C ARG A 226 -50.04 43.09 -7.23
N ALA A 227 -49.62 43.41 -8.45
CA ALA A 227 -50.20 44.51 -9.24
C ALA A 227 -51.62 44.19 -9.75
N ILE A 228 -51.94 42.93 -10.06
CA ILE A 228 -53.28 42.54 -10.54
C ILE A 228 -54.28 42.42 -9.37
N ARG A 229 -53.83 42.11 -8.15
CA ARG A 229 -54.69 42.02 -6.96
C ARG A 229 -55.05 43.37 -6.32
N CYS A 230 -54.41 44.48 -6.72
CA CYS A 230 -54.73 45.82 -6.22
C CYS A 230 -55.58 46.68 -7.17
N ALA A 231 -55.84 46.22 -8.40
CA ALA A 231 -56.65 46.95 -9.39
C ALA A 231 -58.13 46.51 -9.46
N GLY A 232 -58.55 45.54 -8.63
CA GLY A 232 -59.90 44.94 -8.68
C GLY A 232 -60.84 45.31 -7.52
N ARG A 233 -60.53 46.33 -6.71
CA ARG A 233 -61.37 46.73 -5.57
C ARG A 233 -61.64 48.24 -5.55
N HIS A 234 -62.30 48.76 -6.58
CA HIS A 234 -63.11 49.98 -6.54
C HIS A 234 -64.34 49.78 -7.45
N SER A 235 -65.45 49.42 -6.81
CA SER A 235 -66.75 50.14 -6.89
C SER A 235 -67.68 49.61 -7.98
N PRO A 236 -69.01 49.66 -7.78
CA PRO A 236 -69.78 50.51 -6.88
C PRO A 236 -70.01 49.96 -5.47
#